data_AF-A0A835BZD3-F1
#
_entry.id   AF-A0A835BZD3-F1
#
_cell.length_a   1.000
_cell.length_b   1.000
_cell.length_c   1.000
_cell.angle_alpha   90.00
_cell.angle_beta   90.00
_cell.angle_gamma   90.00
#
_symmetry.space_group_name_H-M   'P 1'
#
loop_
_entity.id
_entity.type
_entity.pdbx_description
1 polymer ?
#
loop_
_entity_poly.entity_id
_entity_poly.type
_entity_poly.pdbx_seq_one_letter_code
_entity_poly.pdbx_strand_id
1 'polypeptide(L)'
;MVKGRQGQRVRMYVRGTILGYKRSKSNQYENTSLLQIEGVSTKEDVAWYGGKRIAYCTRPRPRATHQHPVHLGQGHAPARKLRRRARQVPLQPPAQFHG
;
A
#
# COMPACT_ATOMS: atom_id res chain seq x y z
N MET A 1 -16.99 28.80 1.56
CA MET A 1 -17.28 27.54 2.29
C MET A 1 -18.76 27.24 2.15
N VAL A 2 -19.15 26.17 1.46
CA VAL A 2 -20.59 25.82 1.31
C VAL A 2 -21.08 25.24 2.63
N LYS A 3 -22.01 25.95 3.29
CA LYS A 3 -22.70 25.49 4.51
C LYS A 3 -23.53 24.26 4.13
N GLY A 4 -23.07 23.07 4.50
CA GLY A 4 -23.79 21.82 4.23
C GLY A 4 -25.20 21.88 4.81
N ARG A 5 -26.21 21.46 4.03
CA ARG A 5 -27.61 21.39 4.49
C ARG A 5 -27.67 20.52 5.75
N GLN A 6 -28.11 21.08 6.88
CA GLN A 6 -28.27 20.39 8.16
C GLN A 6 -29.59 19.58 8.23
N GLY A 7 -29.90 18.85 7.16
CA GLY A 7 -31.03 17.91 7.13
C GLY A 7 -30.62 16.54 7.67
N GLN A 8 -31.60 15.74 8.09
CA GLN A 8 -31.38 14.35 8.48
C GLN A 8 -30.67 13.60 7.33
N ARG A 9 -29.54 12.94 7.63
CA ARG A 9 -28.79 12.16 6.64
C ARG A 9 -29.52 10.86 6.36
N VAL A 10 -30.25 10.81 5.25
CA VAL A 10 -30.93 9.60 4.77
C VAL A 10 -30.01 8.84 3.81
N ARG A 11 -29.96 7.51 3.95
CA ARG A 11 -29.18 6.62 3.07
C ARG A 11 -29.97 6.39 1.77
N MET A 12 -29.40 6.76 0.63
CA MET A 12 -30.04 6.61 -0.69
C MET A 12 -29.58 5.37 -1.48
N TYR A 13 -28.87 4.46 -0.83
CA TYR A 13 -28.31 3.26 -1.46
C TYR A 13 -28.62 2.00 -0.64
N VAL A 14 -28.74 0.88 -1.34
CA VAL A 14 -28.78 -0.45 -0.74
C VAL A 14 -27.35 -0.91 -0.52
N ARG A 15 -27.07 -1.55 0.63
CA ARG A 15 -25.73 -2.10 0.87
C ARG A 15 -25.57 -3.36 0.05
N GLY A 16 -24.34 -3.59 -0.37
CA GLY A 16 -23.93 -4.83 -0.98
C GLY A 16 -22.53 -5.21 -0.54
N THR A 17 -22.25 -6.50 -0.61
CA THR A 17 -20.95 -7.08 -0.32
C THR A 17 -20.32 -7.53 -1.63
N ILE A 18 -19.06 -7.15 -1.86
CA ILE A 18 -18.28 -7.66 -2.99
C ILE A 18 -17.80 -9.06 -2.61
N LEU A 19 -18.25 -10.07 -3.35
CA LEU A 19 -17.83 -11.45 -3.13
C LEU A 19 -16.48 -11.74 -3.80
N GLY A 20 -16.23 -11.12 -4.95
CA GLY A 20 -15.02 -11.28 -5.73
C GLY A 20 -15.29 -11.03 -7.21
N TYR A 21 -14.50 -11.66 -8.08
CA TYR A 21 -14.73 -11.62 -9.52
C TYR A 21 -15.38 -12.92 -10.01
N LYS A 22 -15.92 -12.87 -11.23
CA LYS A 22 -16.33 -14.06 -11.96
C LYS A 22 -15.13 -15.00 -12.05
N ARG A 23 -15.33 -16.28 -11.74
CA ARG A 23 -14.24 -17.26 -11.64
C ARG A 23 -14.71 -18.67 -11.98
N SER A 24 -13.77 -19.50 -12.42
CA SER A 24 -13.88 -20.95 -12.45
C SER A 24 -13.18 -21.55 -11.22
N LYS A 25 -12.98 -22.88 -11.21
CA LYS A 25 -12.24 -23.55 -10.12
C LYS A 25 -10.82 -23.00 -9.97
N SER A 26 -10.16 -22.68 -11.08
CA SER A 26 -8.74 -22.28 -11.10
C SER A 26 -8.51 -20.87 -11.66
N ASN A 27 -9.41 -20.36 -12.52
CA ASN A 27 -9.18 -19.10 -13.22
C ASN A 27 -10.11 -17.99 -12.71
N GLN A 28 -9.62 -16.76 -12.68
CA GLN A 28 -10.36 -15.56 -12.29
C GLN A 28 -10.52 -14.64 -13.51
N TYR A 29 -11.64 -13.92 -13.61
CA TYR A 29 -11.94 -12.98 -14.68
C TYR A 29 -12.32 -11.61 -14.07
N GLU A 30 -11.34 -10.70 -13.98
CA GLU A 30 -11.47 -9.42 -13.26
C GLU A 30 -12.40 -8.42 -13.95
N ASN A 31 -12.78 -8.67 -15.20
CA ASN A 31 -13.69 -7.81 -15.96
C ASN A 31 -15.13 -7.80 -15.42
N THR A 32 -15.50 -8.75 -14.53
CA THR A 32 -16.85 -8.83 -13.97
C THR A 32 -16.79 -9.14 -12.47
N SER A 33 -17.35 -8.26 -11.65
CA SER A 33 -17.43 -8.45 -10.20
C SER A 33 -18.74 -9.13 -9.80
N LEU A 34 -18.67 -10.04 -8.83
CA LEU A 34 -19.81 -10.69 -8.18
C LEU A 34 -20.16 -9.91 -6.91
N LEU A 35 -21.44 -9.55 -6.80
CA LEU A 35 -21.97 -8.70 -5.73
C LEU A 35 -23.17 -9.38 -5.09
N GLN A 36 -23.21 -9.39 -3.76
CA GLN A 36 -24.37 -9.80 -2.98
C GLN A 36 -25.09 -8.54 -2.48
N ILE A 37 -26.36 -8.37 -2.86
CA ILE A 37 -27.19 -7.26 -2.37
C ILE A 37 -27.84 -7.68 -1.05
N GLU A 38 -27.80 -6.80 -0.05
CA GLU A 38 -28.39 -7.05 1.26
C GLU A 38 -29.91 -7.24 1.12
N GLY A 39 -30.44 -8.35 1.66
CA GLY A 39 -31.88 -8.66 1.63
C GLY A 39 -32.40 -9.25 0.32
N VAL A 40 -31.54 -9.53 -0.65
CA VAL A 40 -31.94 -10.13 -1.94
C VAL A 40 -31.45 -11.58 -2.01
N SER A 41 -32.37 -12.54 -2.01
CA SER A 41 -32.06 -13.98 -2.04
C SER A 41 -32.50 -14.68 -3.32
N THR A 42 -33.53 -14.16 -3.99
CA THR A 42 -34.12 -14.77 -5.18
C THR A 42 -33.59 -14.13 -6.46
N LYS A 43 -33.68 -14.87 -7.58
CA LYS A 43 -33.21 -14.37 -8.89
C LYS A 43 -34.17 -13.31 -9.44
N GLU A 44 -35.46 -13.47 -9.12
CA GLU A 44 -36.54 -12.59 -9.51
C GLU A 44 -36.34 -11.18 -8.91
N ASP A 45 -35.96 -11.11 -7.63
CA ASP A 45 -35.70 -9.85 -6.93
C ASP A 45 -34.45 -9.13 -7.45
N VAL A 46 -33.42 -9.88 -7.86
CA VAL A 46 -32.20 -9.32 -8.45
C VAL A 46 -32.49 -8.57 -9.75
N ALA A 47 -33.48 -9.02 -10.54
CA ALA A 47 -33.77 -8.44 -11.85
C ALA A 47 -34.09 -6.94 -11.78
N TRP A 48 -34.73 -6.49 -10.69
CA TRP A 48 -35.02 -5.07 -10.46
C TRP A 48 -33.77 -4.19 -10.40
N TYR A 49 -32.62 -4.75 -10.00
CA TYR A 49 -31.34 -4.03 -9.89
C TYR A 49 -30.58 -3.94 -11.22
N GLY A 50 -31.06 -4.60 -12.28
CA GLY A 50 -30.48 -4.51 -13.62
C GLY A 50 -30.36 -3.05 -14.09
N GLY A 51 -29.15 -2.66 -14.51
CA GLY A 51 -28.88 -1.32 -15.01
C GLY A 51 -28.68 -0.22 -13.96
N LYS A 52 -28.82 -0.52 -12.65
CA LYS A 52 -28.54 0.47 -11.59
C LYS A 52 -27.04 0.70 -11.43
N ARG A 53 -26.68 1.93 -11.04
CA ARG A 53 -25.28 2.34 -10.82
C ARG A 53 -24.79 1.85 -9.46
N ILE A 54 -23.50 1.51 -9.42
CA ILE A 54 -22.82 0.99 -8.24
C ILE A 54 -21.60 1.87 -7.96
N ALA A 55 -21.33 2.14 -6.69
CA ALA A 55 -20.16 2.89 -6.24
C ALA A 55 -19.46 2.13 -5.11
N TYR A 56 -18.15 1.99 -5.21
CA TYR A 56 -17.30 1.44 -4.17
C TYR A 56 -16.46 2.56 -3.57
N CYS A 57 -16.79 2.97 -2.34
CA CYS A 57 -16.11 4.06 -1.65
C CYS A 57 -15.09 3.49 -0.67
N THR A 58 -13.80 3.73 -0.91
CA THR A 58 -12.73 3.42 0.04
C THR A 58 -12.13 4.69 0.60
N ARG A 59 -11.66 4.61 1.85
CA ARG A 59 -10.82 5.67 2.41
C ARG A 59 -9.38 5.34 2.05
N PRO A 60 -8.71 6.13 1.19
CA PRO A 60 -7.30 5.92 0.92
C PRO A 60 -6.48 6.20 2.18
N ARG A 61 -5.32 5.57 2.29
CA ARG A 61 -4.34 5.97 3.30
C ARG A 61 -3.91 7.40 2.98
N PRO A 62 -3.97 8.35 3.94
CA PRO A 62 -3.42 9.68 3.72
C PRO A 62 -1.96 9.52 3.33
N ARG A 63 -1.53 10.24 2.29
CA ARG A 63 -0.11 10.31 1.96
C ARG A 63 0.57 10.89 3.19
N ALA A 64 1.59 10.21 3.72
CA ALA A 64 2.53 10.87 4.59
C ALA A 64 3.08 12.02 3.76
N THR A 65 2.74 13.25 4.11
CA THR A 65 3.44 14.41 3.57
C THR A 65 4.89 14.13 3.88
N HIS A 66 5.72 13.88 2.85
CA HIS A 66 7.15 13.95 3.02
C HIS A 66 7.39 15.39 3.45
N GLN A 67 7.39 15.65 4.75
CA GLN A 67 8.01 16.84 5.29
C GLN A 67 9.49 16.60 5.01
N HIS A 68 9.93 16.90 3.79
CA HIS A 68 11.31 17.29 3.61
C HIS A 68 11.48 18.50 4.52
N PRO A 69 12.35 18.45 5.55
CA PRO A 69 12.87 19.68 6.08
C PRO A 69 13.66 20.28 4.94
N VAL A 70 13.09 21.23 4.22
CA VAL A 70 13.85 22.14 3.38
C VAL A 70 14.67 23.05 4.31
N HIS A 71 15.67 22.48 4.97
CA HIS A 71 16.82 23.24 5.43
C HIS A 71 17.78 23.28 4.25
N LEU A 72 17.57 24.27 3.39
CA LEU A 72 18.51 24.66 2.36
C LEU A 72 19.85 24.96 3.05
N GLY A 73 20.84 24.06 2.93
CA GLY A 73 22.23 24.39 3.26
C GLY A 73 22.96 23.57 4.34
N GLN A 74 22.43 22.47 4.87
CA GLN A 74 23.23 21.57 5.72
C GLN A 74 23.47 20.21 5.04
N GLY A 75 24.49 20.16 4.19
CA GLY A 75 25.04 18.90 3.71
C GLY A 75 25.63 18.11 4.87
N HIS A 76 25.16 16.88 5.10
CA HIS A 76 25.95 15.91 5.85
C HIS A 76 27.24 15.65 5.09
N ALA A 77 28.37 15.82 5.76
CA ALA A 77 29.67 15.49 5.20
C ALA A 77 29.67 14.03 4.74
N PRO A 78 30.10 13.72 3.49
CA PRO A 78 30.18 12.34 3.06
C PRO A 78 31.18 11.59 3.96
N ALA A 79 30.82 10.37 4.35
CA ALA A 79 31.68 9.48 5.12
C ALA A 79 33.02 9.31 4.39
N ARG A 80 34.05 10.05 4.82
CA ARG A 80 35.42 9.92 4.33
C ARG A 80 35.89 8.52 4.71
N LYS A 81 35.91 7.62 3.71
CA LYS A 81 36.52 6.29 3.80
C LYS A 81 37.97 6.43 4.27
N LEU A 82 38.23 6.07 5.52
CA LEU A 82 39.59 5.85 6.00
C LEU A 82 40.09 4.52 5.41
N ARG A 83 40.61 4.57 4.18
CA ARG A 83 41.49 3.53 3.66
C ARG A 83 42.84 4.15 3.39
N ARG A 84 43.75 3.94 4.35
CA ARG A 84 45.22 3.83 4.19
C ARG A 84 45.82 3.64 5.59
N ARG A 85 46.01 2.38 6.00
CA ARG A 85 47.18 2.02 6.81
C ARG A 85 48.09 1.23 5.90
N ALA A 86 49.30 1.74 5.74
CA ALA A 86 50.38 1.08 5.02
C ALA A 86 50.67 -0.26 5.69
N ARG A 87 50.91 -1.28 4.88
CA ARG A 87 51.42 -2.59 5.30
C ARG A 87 52.74 -2.35 6.05
N GLN A 88 52.76 -2.51 7.37
CA GLN A 88 54.00 -2.80 8.07
C GLN A 88 54.24 -4.29 7.91
N VAL A 89 55.24 -4.61 7.08
CA VAL A 89 55.81 -5.96 6.98
C VAL A 89 56.55 -6.21 8.29
N PRO A 90 56.23 -7.25 9.08
CA PRO A 90 57.02 -7.60 10.24
C PRO A 90 58.40 -8.11 9.77
N LEU A 91 59.46 -7.41 10.16
CA LEU A 91 60.84 -7.92 10.05
C LEU A 91 60.98 -9.10 11.01
N GLN A 92 61.24 -10.31 10.49
CA GLN A 92 61.55 -11.47 11.32
C GLN A 92 62.95 -11.32 11.94
N PRO A 93 63.14 -11.58 13.24
CA PRO A 93 64.47 -11.87 13.79
C PRO A 93 64.88 -13.33 13.50
N PRO A 94 66.19 -13.61 13.29
CA PRO A 94 66.69 -14.91 12.85
C PRO A 94 66.52 -16.02 13.89
N ALA A 95 66.35 -17.25 13.38
CA ALA A 95 66.13 -18.48 14.12
C ALA A 95 67.25 -18.82 15.12
N GLN A 96 66.85 -19.35 16.29
CA GLN A 96 67.75 -20.02 17.22
C GLN A 96 67.32 -21.49 17.31
N PHE A 97 68.17 -22.37 16.74
CA PHE A 97 68.11 -23.81 16.92
C PHE A 97 68.70 -24.17 18.29
N HIS A 98 67.99 -24.93 19.11
CA HIS A 98 68.60 -25.70 20.19
C HIS A 98 67.89 -27.04 20.39
N GLY A 99 68.67 -28.10 20.18
CA GLY A 99 68.67 -29.40 20.88
C GLY A 99 67.38 -30.16 21.04
#